data_AF-A0A1F3QIC6-F1
#
_entry.id   AF-A0A1F3QIC6-F1
#
_cell.length_a   1.000
_cell.length_b   1.000
_cell.length_c   1.000
_cell.angle_alpha   90.00
_cell.angle_beta   90.00
_cell.angle_gamma   90.00
#
_symmetry.space_group_name_H-M   'P 1'
#
loop_
_entity.id
_entity.type
_entity.pdbx_description
1 polymer ?
#
loop_
_entity_poly.entity_id
_entity_poly.type
_entity_poly.pdbx_seq_one_letter_code
_entity_poly.pdbx_strand_id
1 'polypeptide(L)' 'MEKNSKEENALNSKILKTTMLIKNQYPELTKHLEKMSEIIPDNQNREITIMNLKVYYDSLILILNNYIVEIPK' A
#
# COMPACT_ATOMS: atom_id res chain seq x y z
N MET A 1 18.17 -8.62 19.12
CA MET A 1 17.45 -7.44 18.58
C MET A 1 16.80 -7.87 17.27
N GLU A 2 15.55 -8.36 17.26
CA GLU A 2 15.02 -9.00 16.02
C GLU A 2 13.49 -8.93 15.84
N LYS A 3 12.77 -8.15 16.66
CA LYS A 3 11.30 -8.09 16.59
C LYS A 3 10.76 -7.14 15.52
N ASN A 4 11.45 -6.05 15.21
CA ASN A 4 10.90 -4.99 14.33
C ASN A 4 10.90 -5.33 12.83
N SER A 5 11.73 -6.27 12.37
CA SER A 5 11.80 -6.58 10.93
C SER A 5 10.64 -7.44 10.42
N LYS A 6 10.01 -8.26 11.29
CA LYS A 6 8.93 -9.16 10.88
C LYS A 6 7.63 -8.42 10.55
N GLU A 7 7.28 -7.40 11.34
CA GLU A 7 6.06 -6.62 11.14
C GLU A 7 6.15 -5.74 9.89
N GLU A 8 7.29 -5.09 9.67
CA GLU A 8 7.55 -4.29 8.48
C GLU A 8 7.51 -5.16 7.21
N ASN A 9 8.16 -6.33 7.24
CA ASN A 9 8.14 -7.29 6.13
C ASN A 9 6.74 -7.86 5.86
N ALA A 10 5.95 -8.11 6.91
CA ALA A 10 4.56 -8.54 6.76
C ALA A 10 3.69 -7.44 6.13
N LEU A 11 3.89 -6.17 6.52
CA LEU A 11 3.21 -5.04 5.90
C LEU A 11 3.62 -4.86 4.44
N ASN A 12 4.91 -4.87 4.15
CA ASN A 12 5.43 -4.79 2.79
C ASN A 12 4.85 -5.90 1.90
N SER A 13 4.79 -7.13 2.41
CA SER A 13 4.19 -8.24 1.68
C SER A 13 2.70 -8.03 1.40
N LYS A 14 1.96 -7.48 2.36
CA LYS A 14 0.54 -7.15 2.19
C LYS A 14 0.35 -6.03 1.18
N ILE A 15 1.12 -4.95 1.28
CA ILE A 15 1.11 -3.83 0.34
C ILE A 15 1.40 -4.33 -1.07
N LEU A 16 2.46 -5.11 -1.26
CA LEU A 16 2.84 -5.66 -2.56
C LEU A 16 1.74 -6.55 -3.16
N LYS A 17 1.10 -7.39 -2.35
CA LYS A 17 -0.02 -8.23 -2.79
C LYS A 17 -1.22 -7.39 -3.17
N THR A 18 -1.58 -6.39 -2.38
CA THR A 18 -2.71 -5.49 -2.66
C THR A 18 -2.44 -4.66 -3.91
N THR A 19 -1.25 -4.09 -4.08
CA THR A 19 -0.90 -3.34 -5.29
C THR A 19 -0.85 -4.23 -6.53
N MET A 20 -0.34 -5.47 -6.43
CA MET A 20 -0.43 -6.45 -7.52
C MET A 20 -1.88 -6.80 -7.87
N LEU A 21 -2.73 -6.99 -6.86
CA LEU A 21 -4.15 -7.29 -7.07
C LEU A 21 -4.84 -6.11 -7.74
N ILE A 22 -4.59 -4.88 -7.27
CA ILE A 22 -5.07 -3.66 -7.90
C ILE A 22 -4.55 -3.55 -9.34
N LYS A 23 -3.28 -3.87 -9.61
CA LYS A 23 -2.72 -3.87 -10.97
C LYS A 23 -3.36 -4.86 -11.91
N ASN A 24 -3.68 -6.06 -11.43
CA ASN A 24 -4.27 -7.10 -12.25
C ASN A 24 -5.79 -6.96 -12.41
N GLN A 25 -6.50 -6.53 -11.36
CA GLN A 25 -7.97 -6.46 -11.34
C GLN A 25 -8.48 -5.06 -11.71
N TYR A 26 -7.72 -4.02 -11.36
CA TYR A 26 -8.10 -2.61 -11.48
C TYR A 26 -6.94 -1.78 -12.08
N PRO A 27 -6.56 -2.06 -13.34
CA PRO A 27 -5.47 -1.34 -14.01
C PRO A 27 -5.70 0.19 -14.06
N GLU A 28 -6.95 0.65 -13.96
CA GLU A 28 -7.32 2.06 -13.86
C GLU A 28 -6.86 2.70 -12.54
N LEU A 29 -7.11 2.03 -11.40
CA LEU A 29 -6.61 2.47 -10.10
C LEU A 29 -5.07 2.47 -10.06
N THR A 30 -4.43 1.58 -10.78
CA THR A 30 -2.96 1.50 -10.82
C THR A 30 -2.33 2.76 -11.40
N LYS A 31 -2.92 3.34 -12.44
CA LYS A 31 -2.47 4.64 -12.97
C LYS A 31 -2.59 5.78 -11.96
N HIS A 32 -3.55 5.71 -11.05
CA HIS A 32 -3.67 6.65 -9.93
C HIS A 32 -2.60 6.41 -8.84
N LEU A 33 -2.27 5.14 -8.57
CA LEU A 33 -1.29 4.76 -7.55
C LEU A 33 0.17 5.00 -7.98
N GLU A 34 0.49 4.82 -9.26
CA GLU A 34 1.83 5.09 -9.79
C GLU A 34 2.23 6.56 -9.56
N LYS A 35 1.27 7.49 -9.64
CA LYS A 35 1.50 8.91 -9.32
C LYS A 35 1.77 9.17 -7.83
N MET A 36 1.39 8.26 -6.92
CA MET A 36 1.62 8.40 -5.48
C MET A 36 2.91 7.71 -4.99
N SER A 37 3.36 6.64 -5.66
CA SER A 37 4.59 5.91 -5.27
C SER A 37 5.88 6.72 -5.42
N GLU A 38 5.86 7.85 -6.13
CA GLU A 38 7.02 8.76 -6.24
C GLU A 38 7.28 9.58 -4.96
N ILE A 39 6.41 9.50 -3.94
CA ILE A 39 6.47 10.30 -2.71
C ILE A 39 6.98 9.48 -1.51
N ILE A 40 7.61 8.32 -1.70
CA ILE A 40 8.17 7.55 -0.58
C ILE A 40 9.47 8.24 -0.11
N PRO A 41 9.52 8.79 1.12
CA PRO A 41 10.68 9.52 1.59
C PRO A 41 11.85 8.61 1.93
N ASP A 42 13.06 9.13 1.69
CA ASP A 42 14.35 8.48 1.87
C ASP A 42 14.49 7.79 3.25
N ASN A 43 15.07 6.59 3.22
CA ASN A 43 15.06 5.48 4.18
C ASN A 43 15.66 5.75 5.59
N GLN A 44 15.65 6.98 6.09
CA GLN A 44 16.46 7.35 7.26
C GLN A 44 15.82 7.10 8.63
N ASN A 45 14.52 6.80 8.72
CA ASN A 45 13.84 6.54 10.00
C ASN A 45 12.91 5.31 9.96
N ARG A 46 13.37 4.20 10.52
CA ARG A 46 12.66 2.89 10.55
C ARG A 46 11.30 2.93 11.27
N GLU A 47 11.14 3.77 12.28
CA GLU A 47 9.83 3.95 12.96
C GLU A 47 8.82 4.70 12.08
N ILE A 48 9.31 5.66 11.29
CA ILE A 48 8.51 6.36 10.28
C ILE A 48 8.15 5.38 9.16
N THR A 49 9.04 4.43 8.80
CA THR A 49 8.80 3.42 7.77
C THR A 49 7.57 2.55 8.08
N ILE A 50 7.46 1.93 9.27
CA ILE A 50 6.30 1.06 9.57
C ILE A 50 4.99 1.85 9.58
N MET A 51 4.99 3.04 10.19
CA MET A 51 3.79 3.88 10.25
C MET A 51 3.39 4.36 8.85
N ASN A 52 4.34 4.78 8.02
CA ASN A 52 4.09 5.18 6.63
C ASN A 52 3.57 4.02 5.79
N LEU A 53 4.15 2.82 5.94
CA LEU A 53 3.68 1.61 5.25
C LEU A 53 2.24 1.31 5.65
N LYS A 54 1.89 1.47 6.94
CA LYS A 54 0.53 1.22 7.42
C LYS A 54 -0.45 2.22 6.84
N VAL A 55 -0.11 3.51 6.87
CA VAL A 55 -0.92 4.58 6.27
C VAL A 55 -1.09 4.37 4.76
N TYR A 56 -0.02 3.96 4.07
CA TYR A 56 -0.06 3.63 2.64
C TYR A 56 -0.97 2.43 2.35
N TYR A 57 -0.86 1.36 3.15
CA TYR A 57 -1.74 0.20 3.05
C TYR A 57 -3.21 0.55 3.30
N ASP A 58 -3.51 1.31 4.35
CA ASP A 58 -4.87 1.77 4.64
C ASP A 58 -5.43 2.64 3.50
N SER A 59 -4.61 3.52 2.92
CA SER A 59 -5.00 4.34 1.77
C SER A 59 -5.32 3.49 0.55
N LEU A 60 -4.49 2.47 0.25
CA LEU A 60 -4.74 1.51 -0.83
C LEU A 60 -6.05 0.75 -0.65
N ILE A 61 -6.30 0.26 0.58
CA ILE A 61 -7.52 -0.47 0.92
C ILE A 61 -8.74 0.45 0.84
N LEU A 62 -8.63 1.70 1.28
CA LEU A 62 -9.71 2.67 1.20
C LEU A 62 -10.09 2.98 -0.25
N ILE A 63 -9.10 3.25 -1.11
CA ILE A 63 -9.32 3.48 -2.55
C ILE A 63 -9.96 2.25 -3.19
N LEU A 64 -9.43 1.06 -2.89
CA LEU A 64 -9.96 -0.19 -3.41
C LEU A 64 -11.40 -0.45 -2.95
N ASN A 65 -11.70 -0.24 -1.66
CA ASN A 65 -13.04 -0.42 -1.12
C ASN A 65 -14.02 0.59 -1.72
N ASN A 66 -13.64 1.86 -1.83
CA ASN A 66 -14.49 2.87 -2.47
C ASN A 66 -14.78 2.47 -3.92
N TYR A 67 -13.77 2.00 -4.65
CA TYR A 67 -13.94 1.53 -6.03
C TYR A 67 -14.86 0.31 -6.14
N ILE A 68 -14.73 -0.67 -5.23
CA ILE A 68 -15.60 -1.85 -5.20
C ILE A 68 -17.04 -1.49 -4.80
N VAL A 69 -17.22 -0.51 -3.90
CA VAL A 69 -18.55 -0.06 -3.45
C VAL A 69 -19.24 0.80 -4.50
N GLU A 70 -18.49 1.65 -5.21
CA GLU A 70 -19.03 2.53 -6.26
C GLU A 70 -19.35 1.80 -7.58
N ILE A 71 -18.81 0.60 -7.81
CA ILE A 71 -19.20 -0.24 -8.93
C ILE A 71 -20.34 -1.17 -8.49
N PRO A 72 -21.62 -0.84 -8.76
CA PRO A 72 -22.70 -1.80 -8.58
C PRO A 72 -22.45 -3.00 -9.49
N LYS A 73 -22.50 -4.18 -8.88
CA LYS A 73 -22.29 -5.49 -9.53
C LYS A 73 -23.38 -5.82 -10.55
#